data_AF-A0A9K3Q7G8-F1
#
_entry.id   AF-A0A9K3Q7G8-F1
#
_cell.length_a   1.000
_cell.length_b   1.000
_cell.length_c   1.000
_cell.angle_alpha   90.00
_cell.angle_beta   90.00
_cell.angle_gamma   90.00
#
_symmetry.space_group_name_H-M   'P 1'
#
loop_
_entity.id
_entity.type
_entity.pdbx_description
1 polymer ?
#
loop_
_entity_poly.entity_id
_entity_poly.type
_entity_poly.pdbx_seq_one_letter_code
_entity_poly.pdbx_strand_id
1 'polypeptide(L)'
;MLTAKSVMLLKSLALLLLLWPLQRKRLELQRIIETRLKDIHKIDTTVANCSNSSSSSSTITTGFWSHAMQTEHGYDDSDDSASKIAELIVGLLYAAHKNPAMGASQSFLFLQQELDHTQKEHCPSFLRRVCLESLRVTAHSIGAVRTVQKDVTVNNNNNTTVHIPEGSYLAFSHIIPNIAPSIWGGSSDETTPAATNTSPAVLFGTIRCVCIKTNILLQPFPTVSTNVPDNELVLQLMVGVVALLLVE
;
A
#
# COMPACT_ATOMS: atom_id res chain seq x y z
N MET A 1 7.83 -11.20 7.39
CA MET A 1 8.56 -12.49 7.38
C MET A 1 7.69 -13.73 7.62
N LEU A 2 6.58 -13.67 8.39
CA LEU A 2 5.68 -14.84 8.58
C LEU A 2 5.00 -15.34 7.29
N THR A 3 4.59 -14.43 6.40
CA THR A 3 3.91 -14.78 5.15
C THR A 3 4.81 -15.57 4.18
N ALA A 4 6.10 -15.25 4.10
CA ALA A 4 7.06 -16.01 3.29
C ALA A 4 7.25 -17.43 3.83
N LYS A 5 7.33 -17.59 5.17
CA LYS A 5 7.43 -18.92 5.81
C LYS A 5 6.16 -19.75 5.64
N SER A 6 5.00 -19.13 5.49
CA SER A 6 3.72 -19.83 5.29
C SER A 6 3.62 -20.57 3.95
N VAL A 7 4.40 -20.16 2.95
CA VAL A 7 4.46 -20.83 1.64
C VAL A 7 5.16 -22.18 1.74
N MET A 8 6.07 -22.35 2.71
CA MET A 8 6.83 -23.59 2.92
C MET A 8 6.09 -24.61 3.78
N LEU A 9 4.97 -24.22 4.41
CA LEU A 9 4.16 -25.10 5.26
C LEU A 9 2.93 -25.62 4.51
N LEU A 10 2.47 -26.82 4.86
CA LEU A 10 1.14 -27.30 4.46
C LEU A 10 0.08 -26.27 4.83
N LYS A 11 -0.87 -26.00 3.93
CA LYS A 11 -1.89 -24.94 4.10
C LYS A 11 -2.59 -24.99 5.46
N SER A 12 -2.94 -26.17 5.94
CA SER A 12 -3.58 -26.37 7.26
C SER A 12 -2.67 -25.96 8.42
N LEU A 13 -1.39 -26.33 8.37
CA LEU A 13 -0.40 -25.94 9.38
C LEU A 13 -0.08 -24.44 9.31
N ALA A 14 0.02 -23.87 8.11
CA ALA A 14 0.20 -22.43 7.93
C ALA A 14 -0.97 -21.64 8.53
N LEU A 15 -2.20 -22.11 8.31
CA LEU A 15 -3.41 -21.51 8.89
C LEU A 15 -3.36 -21.53 10.42
N LEU A 16 -3.08 -22.70 11.01
CA LEU A 16 -3.11 -22.87 12.47
C LEU A 16 -1.95 -22.20 13.19
N LEU A 17 -0.73 -22.33 12.66
CA LEU A 17 0.49 -21.89 13.35
C LEU A 17 0.85 -20.43 13.08
N LEU A 18 0.50 -19.90 11.90
CA LEU A 18 0.92 -18.56 11.47
C LEU A 18 -0.25 -17.61 11.33
N LEU A 19 -1.26 -17.96 10.54
CA LEU A 19 -2.35 -17.03 10.21
C LEU A 19 -3.31 -16.84 11.39
N TRP A 20 -3.62 -17.89 12.13
CA TRP A 20 -4.56 -17.82 13.26
C TRP A 20 -4.05 -16.95 14.42
N PRO A 21 -2.82 -17.13 14.93
CA PRO A 21 -2.29 -16.24 15.97
C PRO A 21 -2.17 -14.78 15.50
N LEU A 22 -1.80 -14.57 14.23
CA LEU A 22 -1.70 -13.24 13.64
C LEU A 22 -3.07 -12.56 13.54
N GLN A 23 -4.10 -13.31 13.12
CA GLN A 23 -5.47 -12.81 13.10
C GLN A 23 -5.97 -12.47 14.51
N ARG A 24 -5.64 -13.28 15.52
CA ARG A 24 -5.98 -12.96 16.92
C ARG A 24 -5.32 -11.66 17.39
N LYS A 25 -4.02 -11.47 17.10
CA LYS A 25 -3.31 -10.23 17.44
C LYS A 25 -3.85 -9.02 16.69
N ARG A 26 -4.28 -9.19 15.43
CA ARG A 26 -4.99 -8.16 14.68
C ARG A 26 -6.29 -7.75 15.37
N LEU A 27 -7.12 -8.73 15.77
CA LEU A 27 -8.39 -8.47 16.47
C LEU A 27 -8.16 -7.84 17.86
N GLU A 28 -7.13 -8.26 18.58
CA GLU A 28 -6.74 -7.66 19.86
C GLU A 28 -6.37 -6.18 19.69
N LEU A 29 -5.52 -5.86 18.72
CA LEU A 29 -5.15 -4.48 18.41
C LEU A 29 -6.35 -3.64 17.97
N GLN A 30 -7.23 -4.19 17.14
CA GLN A 30 -8.47 -3.52 16.71
C GLN A 30 -9.34 -3.16 17.92
N ARG A 31 -9.56 -4.08 18.87
CA ARG A 31 -10.35 -3.80 20.08
C ARG A 31 -9.72 -2.73 20.96
N ILE A 32 -8.38 -2.74 21.08
CA ILE A 32 -7.66 -1.70 21.84
C ILE A 32 -7.92 -0.33 21.19
N ILE A 33 -7.74 -0.21 19.87
CA ILE A 33 -7.97 1.03 19.13
C ILE A 33 -9.44 1.47 19.23
N GLU A 34 -10.38 0.55 19.05
CA GLU A 34 -11.81 0.79 19.18
C GLU A 34 -12.16 1.38 20.55
N THR A 35 -11.63 0.78 21.63
CA THR A 35 -11.83 1.27 23.01
C THR A 35 -11.32 2.70 23.15
N ARG A 36 -10.13 3.01 22.60
CA ARG A 36 -9.55 4.35 22.64
C ARG A 36 -10.35 5.37 21.83
N LEU A 37 -10.88 4.97 20.67
CA LEU A 37 -11.74 5.84 19.87
C LEU A 37 -13.03 6.19 20.63
N LYS A 38 -13.65 5.22 21.31
CA LYS A 38 -14.83 5.46 22.16
C LYS A 38 -14.52 6.41 23.32
N ASP A 39 -13.34 6.29 23.93
CA ASP A 39 -12.92 7.19 25.01
C ASP A 39 -12.74 8.64 24.51
N ILE A 40 -12.10 8.83 23.35
CA ILE A 40 -11.92 10.15 22.72
C ILE A 40 -13.28 10.77 22.40
N HIS A 41 -14.19 9.99 21.82
CA HIS A 41 -15.52 10.47 21.46
C HIS A 41 -16.35 10.94 22.66
N LYS A 42 -16.24 10.23 23.79
CA LYS A 42 -16.88 10.63 25.06
C LYS A 42 -16.32 11.96 25.58
N ILE A 43 -15.01 12.17 25.46
CA ILE A 43 -14.36 13.43 25.86
C ILE A 43 -14.90 14.56 25.00
N ASP A 44 -14.93 14.38 23.67
CA ASP A 44 -15.40 15.41 22.73
C ASP A 44 -16.87 15.77 22.97
N THR A 45 -17.72 14.78 23.21
CA THR A 45 -19.14 14.99 23.55
C THR A 45 -19.29 15.76 24.87
N THR A 46 -18.46 15.45 25.87
CA THR A 46 -18.48 16.13 27.17
C THR A 46 -18.03 17.59 27.04
N VAL A 47 -16.98 17.83 26.26
CA VAL A 47 -16.45 19.16 25.97
C VAL A 47 -17.48 20.01 25.22
N ALA A 48 -18.10 19.45 24.17
CA ALA A 48 -19.14 20.14 23.39
C ALA A 48 -20.35 20.56 24.26
N ASN A 49 -20.78 19.70 25.18
CA ASN A 49 -21.88 20.00 26.11
C ASN A 49 -21.51 21.13 27.09
N CYS A 50 -20.26 21.21 27.54
CA CYS A 50 -19.80 22.30 28.40
C CYS A 50 -19.73 23.65 27.65
N SER A 51 -19.29 23.64 26.40
CA SER A 51 -19.11 24.85 25.57
C SER A 51 -20.42 25.56 25.20
N ASN A 52 -21.56 24.87 25.17
CA ASN A 52 -22.86 25.50 24.92
C ASN A 52 -23.29 26.48 26.04
N SER A 53 -22.56 26.52 27.15
CA SER A 53 -22.83 27.39 28.31
C SER A 53 -22.11 28.74 28.23
N SER A 54 -21.13 28.90 27.33
CA SER A 54 -20.30 30.10 27.21
C SER A 54 -20.21 30.54 25.75
N SER A 55 -20.66 31.75 25.46
CA SER A 55 -20.88 32.33 24.12
C SER A 55 -19.60 32.64 23.31
N SER A 56 -18.50 31.92 23.53
CA SER A 56 -17.24 32.06 22.79
C SER A 56 -16.91 30.75 22.07
N SER A 57 -17.39 30.66 20.83
CA SER A 57 -17.22 29.52 19.92
C SER A 57 -15.76 29.34 19.49
N SER A 58 -15.00 28.59 20.26
CA SER A 58 -13.82 27.89 19.75
C SER A 58 -14.22 26.43 19.56
N THR A 59 -14.57 26.04 18.34
CA THR A 59 -14.79 24.64 17.98
C THR A 59 -13.53 23.85 18.30
N ILE A 60 -13.57 23.05 19.36
CA ILE A 60 -12.55 22.04 19.64
C ILE A 60 -12.74 20.98 18.55
N THR A 61 -11.96 21.13 17.49
CA THR A 61 -11.99 20.27 16.33
C THR A 61 -11.37 18.94 16.71
N THR A 62 -12.19 17.90 16.69
CA THR A 62 -11.73 16.53 16.45
C THR A 62 -10.62 16.56 15.38
N GLY A 63 -9.52 15.85 15.61
CA GLY A 63 -8.38 15.89 14.68
C GLY A 63 -8.84 15.62 13.24
N PHE A 64 -8.19 16.23 12.25
CA PHE A 64 -8.57 16.21 10.83
C PHE A 64 -9.06 14.84 10.33
N TRP A 65 -8.39 13.77 10.73
CA TRP A 65 -8.76 12.39 10.40
C TRP A 65 -10.10 11.92 10.96
N SER A 66 -10.41 12.26 12.22
CA SER A 66 -11.68 11.91 12.83
C SER A 66 -12.83 12.61 12.11
N HIS A 67 -12.65 13.90 11.80
CA HIS A 67 -13.62 14.67 11.03
C HIS A 67 -13.82 14.06 9.63
N ALA A 68 -12.74 13.80 8.88
CA ALA A 68 -12.83 13.20 7.54
C ALA A 68 -13.59 11.86 7.55
N MET A 69 -13.33 11.00 8.55
CA MET A 69 -14.05 9.73 8.69
C MET A 69 -15.55 9.94 8.96
N GLN A 70 -15.90 10.86 9.86
CA GLN A 70 -17.30 11.18 10.16
C GLN A 70 -18.03 11.77 8.93
N THR A 71 -17.42 12.72 8.24
CA THR A 71 -18.07 13.44 7.13
C THR A 71 -18.14 12.67 5.83
N GLU A 72 -17.09 11.93 5.46
CA GLU A 72 -17.02 11.30 4.13
C GLU A 72 -17.65 9.91 4.09
N HIS A 73 -17.63 9.19 5.23
CA HIS A 73 -18.12 7.82 5.29
C HIS A 73 -19.47 7.68 6.01
N GLY A 74 -20.07 8.80 6.45
CA GLY A 74 -21.38 8.79 7.12
C GLY A 74 -21.36 7.99 8.42
N TYR A 75 -20.22 8.01 9.11
CA TYR A 75 -20.05 7.33 10.38
C TYR A 75 -20.82 8.10 11.45
N ASP A 76 -21.92 7.51 11.91
CA ASP A 76 -22.69 7.99 13.05
C ASP A 76 -22.01 7.63 14.38
N ASP A 77 -22.52 8.17 15.48
CA ASP A 77 -22.10 7.86 16.86
C ASP A 77 -22.43 6.43 17.29
N SER A 78 -22.76 5.54 16.35
CA SER A 78 -23.08 4.15 16.65
C SER A 78 -21.83 3.39 17.11
N ASP A 79 -22.02 2.40 17.97
CA ASP A 79 -20.95 1.55 18.46
C ASP A 79 -20.23 0.78 17.33
N ASP A 80 -20.91 0.60 16.19
CA ASP A 80 -20.40 -0.04 14.97
C ASP A 80 -19.39 0.84 14.20
N SER A 81 -19.54 2.17 14.29
CA SER A 81 -18.66 3.14 13.65
C SER A 81 -17.22 3.05 14.16
N ALA A 82 -17.04 3.05 15.48
CA ALA A 82 -15.73 2.95 16.10
C ALA A 82 -14.99 1.66 15.72
N SER A 83 -15.71 0.54 15.59
CA SER A 83 -15.12 -0.74 15.21
C SER A 83 -14.61 -0.75 13.76
N LYS A 84 -15.38 -0.15 12.84
CA LYS A 84 -14.98 -0.02 11.43
C LYS A 84 -13.82 0.95 11.24
N ILE A 85 -13.79 2.06 11.97
CA ILE A 85 -12.65 3.00 11.96
C ILE A 85 -11.40 2.30 12.52
N ALA A 86 -11.53 1.55 13.61
CA ALA A 86 -10.42 0.77 14.16
C ALA A 86 -9.90 -0.28 13.17
N GLU A 87 -10.80 -0.97 12.46
CA GLU A 87 -10.41 -1.91 11.40
C GLU A 87 -9.63 -1.20 10.29
N LEU A 88 -10.10 -0.02 9.85
CA LEU A 88 -9.44 0.78 8.83
C LEU A 88 -8.04 1.23 9.28
N ILE A 89 -7.89 1.75 10.50
CA ILE A 89 -6.60 2.17 11.06
C ILE A 89 -5.61 1.00 11.08
N VAL A 90 -6.05 -0.17 11.55
CA VAL A 90 -5.22 -1.37 11.54
C VAL A 90 -4.85 -1.73 10.10
N GLY A 91 -5.81 -1.73 9.17
CA GLY A 91 -5.57 -1.99 7.76
C GLY A 91 -4.52 -1.06 7.15
N LEU A 92 -4.63 0.25 7.42
CA LEU A 92 -3.69 1.27 6.97
C LEU A 92 -2.29 1.07 7.57
N LEU A 93 -2.20 0.80 8.88
CA LEU A 93 -0.92 0.49 9.53
C LEU A 93 -0.24 -0.71 8.86
N TYR A 94 -1.02 -1.76 8.56
CA TYR A 94 -0.50 -2.93 7.86
C TYR A 94 -0.05 -2.60 6.43
N ALA A 95 -0.81 -1.80 5.69
CA ALA A 95 -0.45 -1.39 4.33
C ALA A 95 0.80 -0.49 4.28
N ALA A 96 0.89 0.47 5.22
CA ALA A 96 1.93 1.48 5.27
C ALA A 96 3.32 0.92 5.57
N HIS A 97 3.43 -0.17 6.35
CA HIS A 97 4.74 -0.74 6.68
C HIS A 97 5.15 -1.91 5.78
N LYS A 98 4.21 -2.75 5.33
CA LYS A 98 4.52 -4.02 4.67
C LYS A 98 4.90 -3.81 3.22
N ASN A 99 4.09 -3.05 2.49
CA ASN A 99 4.28 -2.87 1.06
C ASN A 99 5.56 -2.05 0.77
N PRO A 100 5.83 -0.94 1.48
CA PRO A 100 7.13 -0.27 1.47
C PRO A 100 8.32 -1.16 1.77
N ALA A 101 8.29 -1.91 2.88
CA ALA A 101 9.42 -2.75 3.26
C ALA A 101 9.72 -3.84 2.22
N MET A 102 8.68 -4.45 1.64
CA MET A 102 8.84 -5.43 0.55
C MET A 102 9.41 -4.76 -0.70
N GLY A 103 8.83 -3.63 -1.14
CA GLY A 103 9.30 -2.89 -2.32
C GLY A 103 10.75 -2.41 -2.19
N ALA A 104 11.14 -1.94 -1.00
CA ALA A 104 12.53 -1.59 -0.70
C ALA A 104 13.43 -2.83 -0.79
N SER A 105 13.08 -3.93 -0.12
CA SER A 105 13.87 -5.18 -0.16
C SER A 105 14.05 -5.70 -1.59
N GLN A 106 13.02 -5.61 -2.42
CA GLN A 106 13.06 -6.02 -3.83
C GLN A 106 13.93 -5.10 -4.67
N SER A 107 13.78 -3.79 -4.50
CA SER A 107 14.62 -2.80 -5.17
C SER A 107 16.10 -3.00 -4.84
N PHE A 108 16.41 -3.35 -3.60
CA PHE A 108 17.77 -3.66 -3.17
C PHE A 108 18.34 -4.91 -3.87
N LEU A 109 17.58 -6.01 -3.90
CA LEU A 109 18.01 -7.23 -4.60
C LEU A 109 18.21 -6.99 -6.10
N PHE A 110 17.31 -6.22 -6.72
CA PHE A 110 17.46 -5.80 -8.12
C PHE A 110 18.72 -4.97 -8.35
N LEU A 111 18.99 -4.01 -7.45
CA LEU A 111 20.19 -3.21 -7.52
C LEU A 111 21.46 -4.05 -7.40
N GLN A 112 21.49 -5.04 -6.51
CA GLN A 112 22.64 -5.95 -6.37
C GLN A 112 22.90 -6.74 -7.66
N GLN A 113 21.85 -7.25 -8.31
CA GLN A 113 21.98 -7.98 -9.57
C GLN A 113 22.52 -7.12 -10.72
N GLU A 114 22.12 -5.84 -10.79
CA GLU A 114 22.56 -4.92 -11.84
C GLU A 114 23.97 -4.36 -11.62
N LEU A 115 24.37 -4.15 -10.37
CA LEU A 115 25.70 -3.64 -10.02
C LEU A 115 26.82 -4.62 -10.41
N ASP A 116 26.56 -5.93 -10.37
CA ASP A 116 27.51 -6.95 -10.82
C ASP A 116 27.84 -6.83 -12.32
N HIS A 117 26.96 -6.20 -13.11
CA HIS A 117 27.11 -6.07 -14.56
C HIS A 117 27.56 -4.68 -15.03
N THR A 118 27.43 -3.64 -14.21
CA THR A 118 27.76 -2.28 -14.62
C THR A 118 28.46 -1.48 -13.52
N GLN A 119 29.71 -1.10 -13.76
CA GLN A 119 30.45 -0.07 -12.99
C GLN A 119 29.89 1.34 -13.24
N LYS A 120 28.57 1.52 -13.18
CA LYS A 120 27.92 2.81 -13.45
C LYS A 120 27.84 3.63 -12.18
N GLU A 121 28.23 4.90 -12.32
CA GLU A 121 28.11 5.92 -11.28
C GLU A 121 26.69 6.00 -10.71
N HIS A 122 26.61 6.19 -9.40
CA HIS A 122 25.37 6.29 -8.62
C HIS A 122 24.57 7.57 -8.95
N CYS A 123 23.93 7.60 -10.11
CA CYS A 123 22.99 8.66 -10.45
C CYS A 123 21.61 8.42 -9.78
N PRO A 124 20.99 9.41 -9.10
CA PRO A 124 19.65 9.26 -8.52
C PRO A 124 18.57 8.81 -9.50
N SER A 125 18.72 9.16 -10.79
CA SER A 125 17.81 8.70 -11.85
C SER A 125 17.90 7.19 -12.11
N PHE A 126 19.05 6.57 -11.83
CA PHE A 126 19.23 5.12 -11.93
C PHE A 126 18.51 4.41 -10.77
N LEU A 127 18.73 4.86 -9.53
CA LEU A 127 18.03 4.30 -8.36
C LEU A 127 16.51 4.37 -8.51
N ARG A 128 15.96 5.51 -8.95
CA ARG A 128 14.53 5.65 -9.22
C ARG A 128 14.05 4.64 -10.28
N ARG A 129 14.80 4.44 -11.36
CA ARG A 129 14.45 3.46 -12.39
C ARG A 129 14.49 2.04 -11.85
N VAL A 130 15.52 1.67 -11.10
CA VAL A 130 15.62 0.35 -10.45
C VAL A 130 14.46 0.12 -9.49
N CYS A 131 14.07 1.13 -8.70
CA CYS A 131 12.90 1.02 -7.81
C CYS A 131 11.59 0.87 -8.59
N LEU A 132 11.37 1.63 -9.66
CA LEU A 132 10.15 1.50 -10.46
C LEU A 132 10.09 0.17 -11.20
N GLU A 133 11.23 -0.30 -11.69
CA GLU A 133 11.36 -1.56 -12.40
C GLU A 133 11.21 -2.76 -11.46
N SER A 134 11.83 -2.71 -10.28
CA SER A 134 11.63 -3.72 -9.24
C SER A 134 10.15 -3.77 -8.86
N LEU A 135 9.48 -2.63 -8.66
CA LEU A 135 8.06 -2.60 -8.39
C LEU A 135 7.26 -3.22 -9.54
N ARG A 136 7.61 -2.94 -10.81
CA ARG A 136 6.93 -3.49 -12.00
C ARG A 136 6.99 -5.02 -12.01
N VAL A 137 8.19 -5.58 -11.96
CA VAL A 137 8.43 -7.02 -12.12
C VAL A 137 8.08 -7.81 -10.87
N THR A 138 8.13 -7.16 -9.71
CA THR A 138 7.85 -7.81 -8.43
C THR A 138 6.51 -7.43 -7.83
N ALA A 139 5.66 -6.71 -8.57
CA ALA A 139 4.30 -6.37 -8.20
C ALA A 139 3.60 -7.60 -7.64
N HIS A 140 3.52 -7.67 -6.31
CA HIS A 140 3.16 -8.90 -5.64
C HIS A 140 1.66 -9.18 -5.78
N SER A 141 1.36 -10.40 -6.26
CA SER A 141 0.09 -11.11 -6.08
C SER A 141 -1.18 -10.46 -6.64
N ILE A 142 -2.28 -11.21 -6.59
CA ILE A 142 -3.64 -10.82 -7.00
C ILE A 142 -3.89 -9.37 -6.55
N GLY A 143 -4.01 -8.48 -7.53
CA GLY A 143 -4.09 -7.04 -7.31
C GLY A 143 -5.35 -6.63 -6.58
N ALA A 144 -6.47 -7.24 -6.94
CA ALA A 144 -7.76 -6.98 -6.32
C ALA A 144 -8.71 -8.14 -6.56
N VAL A 145 -9.55 -8.45 -5.58
CA VAL A 145 -10.79 -9.20 -5.82
C VAL A 145 -11.95 -8.22 -5.71
N ARG A 146 -12.91 -8.31 -6.62
CA ARG A 146 -14.12 -7.48 -6.65
C ARG A 146 -15.33 -8.37 -6.85
N THR A 147 -16.45 -8.00 -6.22
CA THR A 147 -17.75 -8.62 -6.48
C THR A 147 -18.48 -7.82 -7.54
N VAL A 148 -19.03 -8.52 -8.52
CA VAL A 148 -19.80 -7.94 -9.61
C VAL A 148 -21.18 -7.55 -9.08
N GLN A 149 -21.44 -6.25 -9.02
CA GLN A 149 -22.68 -5.71 -8.42
C GLN A 149 -23.89 -5.80 -9.36
N LYS A 150 -23.65 -5.92 -10.67
CA LYS A 150 -24.66 -6.05 -11.74
C LYS A 150 -24.01 -6.78 -12.91
N ASP A 151 -24.78 -7.43 -13.77
CA ASP A 151 -24.27 -8.08 -14.97
C ASP A 151 -23.33 -7.15 -15.77
N VAL A 152 -22.12 -7.64 -16.06
CA VAL A 152 -21.09 -6.91 -16.83
C VAL A 152 -20.73 -7.71 -18.07
N THR A 153 -20.63 -7.01 -19.19
CA THR A 153 -20.15 -7.58 -20.44
C THR A 153 -18.81 -6.93 -20.80
N VAL A 154 -17.76 -7.75 -20.95
CA VAL A 154 -16.40 -7.28 -21.29
C VAL A 154 -16.05 -7.74 -22.69
N ASN A 155 -15.70 -6.79 -23.57
CA ASN A 155 -15.19 -7.09 -24.90
C ASN A 155 -13.67 -7.22 -24.87
N ASN A 156 -13.17 -8.35 -25.33
CA ASN A 156 -11.75 -8.57 -25.55
C ASN A 156 -11.35 -8.07 -26.95
N ASN A 157 -10.07 -7.76 -27.15
CA ASN A 157 -9.49 -7.32 -28.42
C ASN A 157 -9.70 -8.33 -29.57
N ASN A 158 -9.98 -9.60 -29.24
CA ASN A 158 -10.28 -10.66 -30.21
C ASN A 158 -11.76 -10.67 -30.66
N ASN A 159 -12.51 -9.59 -30.42
CA ASN A 159 -13.96 -9.50 -30.58
C ASN A 159 -14.75 -10.59 -29.82
N THR A 160 -14.14 -11.21 -28.81
CA THR A 160 -14.84 -12.14 -27.92
C THR A 160 -15.47 -11.35 -26.78
N THR A 161 -16.76 -11.59 -26.59
CA THR A 161 -17.54 -10.94 -25.54
C THR A 161 -17.68 -11.91 -24.36
N VAL A 162 -17.22 -11.50 -23.18
CA VAL A 162 -17.32 -12.27 -21.94
C VAL A 162 -18.42 -11.66 -21.09
N HIS A 163 -19.49 -12.43 -20.85
CA HIS A 163 -20.56 -12.06 -19.94
C HIS A 163 -20.24 -12.54 -18.52
N ILE A 164 -20.36 -11.64 -17.54
CA ILE A 164 -20.02 -11.88 -16.14
C ILE A 164 -21.25 -11.53 -15.30
N PRO A 165 -21.93 -12.52 -14.70
CA PRO A 165 -23.19 -12.28 -14.01
C PRO A 165 -22.99 -11.57 -12.67
N GLU A 166 -24.04 -10.87 -12.22
CA GLU A 166 -24.18 -10.31 -10.88
C GLU A 166 -23.87 -11.35 -9.80
N GLY A 167 -23.16 -10.93 -8.74
CA GLY A 167 -22.70 -11.79 -7.66
C GLY A 167 -21.40 -12.54 -7.94
N SER A 168 -20.89 -12.53 -9.18
CA SER A 168 -19.61 -13.16 -9.52
C SER A 168 -18.42 -12.46 -8.85
N TYR A 169 -17.30 -13.18 -8.72
CA TYR A 169 -16.03 -12.63 -8.26
C TYR A 169 -15.06 -12.41 -9.41
N LEU A 170 -14.49 -11.22 -9.51
CA LEU A 170 -13.43 -10.86 -10.44
C LEU A 170 -12.11 -10.69 -9.70
N ALA A 171 -11.11 -11.47 -10.09
CA ALA A 171 -9.74 -11.32 -9.63
C ALA A 171 -8.93 -10.57 -10.69
N PHE A 172 -8.41 -9.41 -10.31
CA PHE A 172 -7.49 -8.62 -11.11
C PHE A 172 -6.06 -8.98 -10.74
N SER A 173 -5.25 -9.28 -11.72
CA SER A 173 -3.81 -9.47 -11.53
C SER A 173 -3.09 -8.16 -11.83
N HIS A 174 -2.34 -7.62 -10.87
CA HIS A 174 -1.44 -6.50 -11.15
C HIS A 174 -0.16 -6.99 -11.86
N ILE A 175 0.25 -8.25 -11.68
CA ILE A 175 1.49 -8.73 -12.32
C ILE A 175 1.34 -8.90 -13.83
N ILE A 176 0.20 -9.43 -14.31
CA ILE A 176 -0.01 -9.73 -15.73
C ILE A 176 0.23 -8.51 -16.65
N PRO A 177 -0.40 -7.34 -16.44
CA PRO A 177 -0.14 -6.18 -17.29
C PRO A 177 1.27 -5.63 -17.11
N ASN A 178 1.88 -5.83 -15.94
CA ASN A 178 3.23 -5.35 -15.67
C ASN A 178 4.32 -6.22 -16.33
N ILE A 179 4.06 -7.48 -16.67
CA ILE A 179 5.00 -8.36 -17.38
C ILE A 179 4.66 -8.57 -18.86
N ALA A 180 3.55 -7.99 -19.34
CA ALA A 180 3.07 -8.21 -20.71
C ALA A 180 4.02 -7.58 -21.76
N PRO A 181 4.64 -8.38 -22.65
CA PRO A 181 5.50 -7.88 -23.74
C PRO A 181 4.83 -6.84 -24.62
N SER A 182 3.53 -6.99 -24.86
CA SER A 182 2.74 -6.09 -25.70
C SER A 182 2.61 -4.68 -25.14
N ILE A 183 2.80 -4.50 -23.83
CA ILE A 183 2.71 -3.20 -23.16
C ILE A 183 4.11 -2.59 -23.02
N TRP A 184 5.10 -3.39 -22.68
CA TRP A 184 6.43 -2.91 -22.29
C TRP A 184 7.49 -2.99 -23.39
N GLY A 185 7.19 -3.63 -24.53
CA GLY A 185 8.05 -3.65 -25.71
C GLY A 185 9.38 -4.39 -25.48
N GLY A 186 9.32 -5.71 -25.28
CA GLY A 186 10.50 -6.57 -25.16
C GLY A 186 10.11 -8.05 -24.99
N SER A 187 11.03 -8.99 -25.25
CA SER A 187 10.87 -10.37 -24.79
C SER A 187 10.77 -10.35 -23.27
N SER A 188 9.73 -10.97 -22.70
CA SER A 188 9.41 -10.97 -21.26
C SER A 188 10.55 -11.39 -20.33
N ASP A 189 11.62 -11.98 -20.88
CA ASP A 189 12.73 -12.58 -20.16
C ASP A 189 13.95 -11.64 -20.04
N GLU A 190 14.01 -10.52 -20.77
CA GLU A 190 15.10 -9.55 -20.61
C GLU A 190 14.75 -8.52 -19.54
N THR A 191 15.30 -8.72 -18.34
CA THR A 191 15.30 -7.74 -17.23
C THR A 191 16.21 -6.55 -17.53
N THR A 192 16.20 -6.01 -18.75
CA THR A 192 16.95 -4.79 -19.04
C THR A 192 16.25 -3.58 -18.42
N PRO A 193 16.90 -2.78 -17.55
CA PRO A 193 16.34 -1.54 -16.98
C PRO A 193 16.09 -0.42 -18.01
N ALA A 194 16.10 -0.74 -19.31
CA ALA A 194 16.21 0.16 -20.43
C ALA A 194 14.87 0.55 -21.08
N ALA A 195 13.73 0.19 -20.48
CA ALA A 195 12.43 0.71 -20.92
C ALA A 195 12.37 2.22 -20.63
N THR A 196 12.89 3.02 -21.56
CA THR A 196 12.97 4.49 -21.51
C THR A 196 11.60 5.16 -21.59
N ASN A 197 10.56 4.39 -21.92
CA ASN A 197 9.17 4.82 -21.98
C ASN A 197 8.37 4.17 -20.84
N THR A 198 8.65 4.53 -19.59
CA THR A 198 7.83 4.11 -18.45
C THR A 198 6.52 4.88 -18.44
N SER A 199 5.56 4.44 -19.25
CA SER A 199 4.14 4.69 -18.99
C SER A 199 3.84 4.22 -17.56
N PRO A 200 2.97 4.90 -16.79
CA PRO A 200 2.75 4.55 -15.39
C PRO A 200 2.26 3.12 -15.30
N ALA A 201 3.15 2.24 -14.85
CA ALA A 201 2.84 0.85 -14.58
C ALA A 201 1.59 0.79 -13.68
N VAL A 202 0.76 -0.24 -13.85
CA VAL A 202 -0.45 -0.46 -13.02
C VAL A 202 0.00 -1.02 -11.67
N LEU A 203 0.84 -0.26 -10.97
CA LEU A 203 1.50 -0.61 -9.71
C LEU A 203 0.64 -0.29 -8.52
N PHE A 204 -0.12 0.80 -8.62
CA PHE A 204 -0.83 1.39 -7.49
C PHE A 204 -2.34 1.18 -7.57
N GLY A 205 -2.81 0.32 -8.48
CA GLY A 205 -4.22 0.05 -8.72
C GLY A 205 -4.82 0.84 -9.88
N THR A 206 -6.09 0.58 -10.17
CA THR A 206 -6.88 1.33 -11.17
C THR A 206 -7.36 2.67 -10.59
N ILE A 207 -7.74 3.63 -11.45
CA ILE A 207 -8.07 5.05 -11.18
C ILE A 207 -8.87 5.34 -9.89
N ARG A 208 -9.74 4.43 -9.42
CA ARG A 208 -10.56 4.63 -8.20
C ARG A 208 -10.00 4.05 -6.90
N CYS A 209 -8.89 3.31 -6.95
CA CYS A 209 -8.24 2.70 -5.79
C CYS A 209 -6.72 2.91 -5.87
N VAL A 210 -6.29 4.12 -6.25
CA VAL A 210 -4.87 4.46 -6.28
C VAL A 210 -4.33 4.48 -4.84
N CYS A 211 -3.15 3.90 -4.62
CA CYS A 211 -2.47 3.99 -3.33
C CYS A 211 -2.35 5.47 -2.91
N ILE A 212 -2.93 5.82 -1.76
CA ILE A 212 -3.07 7.20 -1.27
C ILE A 212 -1.71 7.91 -1.17
N LYS A 213 -0.61 7.16 -0.94
CA LYS A 213 0.75 7.71 -0.80
C LYS A 213 1.59 7.75 -2.09
N THR A 214 1.01 7.51 -3.28
CA THR A 214 1.80 7.42 -4.53
C THR A 214 2.55 8.73 -4.87
N ASN A 215 2.03 9.89 -4.47
CA ASN A 215 2.64 11.19 -4.79
C ASN A 215 3.96 11.49 -4.07
N ILE A 216 4.26 10.84 -2.94
CA ILE A 216 5.50 11.10 -2.16
C ILE A 216 6.73 10.50 -2.87
N LEU A 217 6.57 9.38 -3.57
CA LEU A 217 7.64 8.72 -4.35
C LEU A 217 8.06 9.49 -5.61
N LEU A 218 7.34 10.56 -5.97
CA LEU A 218 7.57 11.33 -7.19
C LEU A 218 8.30 12.67 -6.94
N GLN A 219 8.56 13.03 -5.68
CA GLN A 219 9.33 14.24 -5.37
C GLN A 219 10.84 14.01 -5.58
N PRO A 220 11.59 15.01 -6.08
CA PRO A 220 13.03 14.90 -6.25
C PRO A 220 13.70 14.67 -4.89
N PHE A 221 14.58 13.67 -4.81
CA PHE A 221 15.40 13.45 -3.62
C PHE A 221 16.25 14.69 -3.33
N PRO A 222 16.29 15.20 -2.09
CA PRO A 222 17.28 16.19 -1.72
C PRO A 222 18.67 15.59 -1.96
N THR A 223 19.54 16.34 -2.64
CA THR A 223 20.94 15.96 -2.86
C THR A 223 21.64 15.88 -1.50
N VAL A 224 21.77 14.67 -0.96
CA VAL A 224 22.56 14.44 0.25
C VAL A 224 23.99 14.14 -0.17
N SER A 225 24.91 15.08 0.07
CA SER A 225 26.35 14.88 -0.09
C SER A 225 26.87 14.13 1.13
N THR A 226 27.13 12.83 1.00
CA THR A 226 27.72 12.03 2.10
C THR A 226 29.07 11.45 1.68
N ASN A 227 30.09 11.65 2.53
CA ASN A 227 31.41 11.00 2.43
C ASN A 227 31.39 9.64 3.14
N VAL A 228 30.36 8.84 2.86
CA VAL A 228 30.11 7.57 3.56
C VAL A 228 30.45 6.42 2.60
N PRO A 229 31.17 5.37 3.05
CA PRO A 229 31.51 4.23 2.20
C PRO A 229 30.25 3.60 1.58
N ASP A 230 30.36 3.14 0.32
CA ASP A 230 29.23 2.75 -0.56
C ASP A 230 28.22 1.79 0.11
N ASN A 231 28.69 0.94 1.01
CA ASN A 231 27.91 -0.06 1.73
C ASN A 231 26.93 0.57 2.75
N GLU A 232 27.32 1.68 3.39
CA GLU A 232 26.48 2.41 4.36
C GLU A 232 25.53 3.39 3.67
N LEU A 233 25.89 3.89 2.47
CA LEU A 233 25.05 4.77 1.66
C LEU A 233 23.73 4.09 1.27
N VAL A 234 23.78 2.81 0.88
CA VAL A 234 22.59 2.04 0.50
C VAL A 234 21.68 1.81 1.70
N LEU A 235 22.24 1.56 2.88
CA LEU A 235 21.48 1.42 4.13
C LEU A 235 20.82 2.75 4.53
N GLN A 236 21.53 3.88 4.38
CA GLN A 236 20.97 5.21 4.64
C GLN A 236 19.89 5.62 3.63
N LEU A 237 20.02 5.24 2.35
CA LEU A 237 18.98 5.42 1.34
C LEU A 237 17.75 4.55 1.60
N MET A 238 17.95 3.29 2.02
CA MET A 238 16.86 2.40 2.44
C MET A 238 16.12 2.95 3.66
N VAL A 239 16.87 3.40 4.68
CA VAL A 239 16.31 4.03 5.89
C VAL A 239 15.63 5.36 5.54
N GLY A 240 16.18 6.16 4.63
CA GLY A 240 15.60 7.40 4.14
C GLY A 240 14.29 7.20 3.36
N VAL A 241 14.25 6.21 2.46
CA VAL A 241 13.04 5.84 1.71
C VAL A 241 11.97 5.26 2.65
N VAL A 242 12.35 4.43 3.61
CA VAL A 242 11.42 3.90 4.63
C VAL A 242 10.94 5.00 5.57
N ALA A 243 11.80 5.94 5.98
CA ALA A 243 11.42 7.09 6.79
C ALA A 243 10.48 8.04 6.03
N LEU A 244 10.71 8.31 4.75
CA LEU A 244 9.80 9.07 3.88
C LEU A 244 8.46 8.36 3.65
N LEU A 245 8.41 7.03 3.72
CA LEU A 245 7.16 6.26 3.62
C LEU A 245 6.39 6.20 4.96
N LEU A 246 7.08 6.41 6.09
CA LEU A 246 6.54 6.34 7.45
C LEU A 246 6.23 7.70 8.11
N VAL A 247 6.80 8.79 7.60
CA VAL A 247 6.51 10.16 8.08
C VAL A 247 5.39 10.76 7.21
N GLU A 248 4.37 11.28 7.89
CA GLU A 248 3.01 11.72 7.47
C GLU A 248 1.91 10.66 7.56
#